data_AF-A0A963I0N3-F1
#
_entry.id   AF-A0A963I0N3-F1
#
_cell.length_a   1.000
_cell.length_b   1.000
_cell.length_c   1.000
_cell.angle_alpha   90.00
_cell.angle_beta   90.00
_cell.angle_gamma   90.00
#
_symmetry.space_group_name_H-M   'P 1'
#
loop_
_entity.id
_entity.type
_entity.pdbx_description
1 polymer ?
#
loop_
_entity_poly.entity_id
_entity_poly.type
_entity_poly.pdbx_seq_one_letter_code
_entity_poly.pdbx_strand_id
1 'polypeptide(L)'
;AVAKAEAEVPAKAEPARPEPSANAEAAVRDALDSWARDWSSGNPDAYLKHYSRHFVPADGNTLEGWKNQRRARVEKPESIHIALADIAITVDGDKAIARFVQDYQSDSYKVVNTKQVTFGLEGRSWKIVDERTVD
;
A
#
# COMPACT_ATOMS: atom_id res chain seq x y z
N ALA A 1 -42.28 10.18 37.42
CA ALA A 1 -40.98 9.86 38.03
C ALA A 1 -40.44 8.61 37.34
N VAL A 2 -39.16 8.65 37.02
CA VAL A 2 -38.39 7.65 36.27
C VAL A 2 -37.98 6.53 37.22
N ALA A 3 -38.07 5.27 36.80
CA ALA A 3 -36.95 4.30 36.82
C ALA A 3 -37.42 2.88 36.45
N LYS A 4 -36.73 2.33 35.46
CA LYS A 4 -36.86 0.99 34.87
C LYS A 4 -35.88 0.05 35.58
N ALA A 5 -36.26 -1.22 35.64
CA ALA A 5 -35.59 -2.31 36.32
C ALA A 5 -34.22 -2.73 35.73
N GLU A 6 -33.33 -3.10 36.67
CA GLU A 6 -32.41 -4.25 36.77
C GLU A 6 -31.78 -4.97 35.55
N ALA A 7 -30.46 -5.16 35.72
CA ALA A 7 -29.68 -6.41 35.65
C ALA A 7 -29.10 -6.92 34.31
N GLU A 8 -27.79 -7.14 34.40
CA GLU A 8 -26.81 -7.64 33.43
C GLU A 8 -27.06 -9.09 32.97
N VAL A 9 -26.59 -9.40 31.76
CA VAL A 9 -25.89 -10.68 31.49
C VAL A 9 -24.68 -10.43 30.57
N PRO A 10 -23.50 -11.01 30.88
CA PRO A 10 -22.27 -10.83 30.12
C PRO A 10 -22.27 -11.71 28.86
N ALA A 11 -21.96 -11.11 27.70
CA ALA A 11 -21.77 -11.86 26.47
C ALA A 11 -20.41 -12.57 26.49
N LYS A 12 -20.49 -13.90 26.65
CA LYS A 12 -19.45 -14.90 26.51
C LYS A 12 -18.64 -14.70 25.22
N ALA A 13 -17.32 -14.60 25.37
CA ALA A 13 -16.37 -14.58 24.28
C ALA A 13 -16.42 -15.88 23.47
N GLU A 14 -16.79 -15.79 22.20
CA GLU A 14 -16.51 -16.79 21.16
C GLU A 14 -15.15 -16.43 20.53
N PRO A 15 -14.30 -17.41 20.14
CA PRO A 15 -13.05 -17.09 19.47
C PRO A 15 -13.37 -16.53 18.08
N ALA A 16 -13.11 -15.25 17.88
CA ALA A 16 -13.32 -14.55 16.63
C ALA A 16 -12.56 -15.27 15.50
N ARG A 17 -13.30 -15.88 14.59
CA ARG A 17 -12.80 -16.21 13.24
C ARG A 17 -12.30 -14.89 12.63
N PRO A 18 -11.07 -14.82 12.10
CA PRO A 18 -10.58 -13.57 11.51
C PRO A 18 -11.56 -13.14 10.42
N GLU A 19 -12.06 -11.92 10.53
CA GLU A 19 -12.99 -11.34 9.57
C GLU A 19 -12.32 -11.33 8.18
N PRO A 20 -13.08 -11.53 7.08
CA PRO A 20 -12.53 -11.50 5.72
C PRO A 20 -11.68 -10.26 5.45
N SER A 21 -12.03 -9.13 6.08
CA SER A 21 -11.32 -7.86 6.03
C SER A 21 -9.92 -7.92 6.64
N ALA A 22 -9.74 -8.56 7.80
CA ALA A 22 -8.44 -8.65 8.48
C ALA A 22 -7.41 -9.44 7.64
N ASN A 23 -7.86 -10.47 6.92
CA ASN A 23 -7.01 -11.22 6.01
C ASN A 23 -6.68 -10.41 4.74
N ALA A 24 -7.62 -9.60 4.25
CA ALA A 24 -7.39 -8.73 3.11
C ALA A 24 -6.44 -7.58 3.44
N GLU A 25 -6.57 -6.96 4.61
CA GLU A 25 -5.65 -5.93 5.11
C GLU A 25 -4.22 -6.46 5.22
N ALA A 26 -4.04 -7.68 5.77
CA ALA A 26 -2.75 -8.36 5.81
C ALA A 26 -2.17 -8.58 4.40
N ALA A 27 -3.00 -9.07 3.46
CA ALA A 27 -2.56 -9.27 2.06
C ALA A 27 -2.18 -7.95 1.35
N VAL A 28 -2.88 -6.85 1.62
CA VAL A 28 -2.51 -5.51 1.11
C VAL A 28 -1.21 -5.03 1.75
N ARG A 29 -1.04 -5.27 3.06
CA ARG A 29 0.21 -4.96 3.76
C ARG A 29 1.39 -5.73 3.18
N ASP A 30 1.25 -7.02 2.95
CA ASP A 30 2.27 -7.86 2.31
C ASP A 30 2.61 -7.37 0.89
N ALA A 31 1.60 -6.95 0.12
CA ALA A 31 1.81 -6.36 -1.21
C ALA A 31 2.60 -5.04 -1.13
N LEU A 32 2.28 -4.18 -0.17
CA LEU A 32 2.97 -2.92 0.07
C LEU A 32 4.42 -3.13 0.53
N ASP A 33 4.66 -4.07 1.46
CA ASP A 33 6.01 -4.41 1.91
C ASP A 33 6.85 -5.04 0.79
N SER A 34 6.24 -5.89 -0.04
CA SER A 34 6.90 -6.47 -1.23
C SER A 34 7.26 -5.40 -2.26
N TRP A 35 6.38 -4.42 -2.47
CA TRP A 35 6.68 -3.25 -3.31
C TRP A 35 7.87 -2.44 -2.81
N ALA A 36 7.96 -2.16 -1.51
CA ALA A 36 9.09 -1.44 -0.93
C ALA A 36 10.40 -2.24 -1.01
N ARG A 37 10.33 -3.57 -0.82
CA ARG A 37 11.49 -4.47 -0.96
C ARG A 37 12.00 -4.52 -2.40
N ASP A 38 11.11 -4.71 -3.37
CA ASP A 38 11.50 -4.77 -4.78
C ASP A 38 12.02 -3.43 -5.29
N TRP A 39 11.47 -2.31 -4.80
CA TRP A 39 12.05 -1.00 -5.09
C TRP A 39 13.45 -0.84 -4.45
N SER A 40 13.61 -1.22 -3.18
CA SER A 40 14.93 -1.18 -2.51
C SER A 40 15.97 -2.08 -3.17
N SER A 41 15.55 -3.11 -3.91
CA SER A 41 16.47 -3.98 -4.66
C SER A 41 17.11 -3.32 -5.89
N GLY A 42 16.61 -2.15 -6.32
CA GLY A 42 17.07 -1.50 -7.55
C GLY A 42 16.66 -2.24 -8.84
N ASN A 43 15.82 -3.28 -8.75
CA ASN A 43 15.35 -4.03 -9.91
C ASN A 43 14.04 -3.40 -10.46
N PRO A 44 14.09 -2.71 -11.61
CA PRO A 44 12.93 -2.02 -12.14
C PRO A 44 11.82 -2.98 -12.57
N ASP A 45 12.14 -4.17 -13.08
CA ASP A 45 11.13 -5.12 -13.54
C ASP A 45 10.42 -5.82 -12.38
N ALA A 46 11.12 -6.06 -11.26
CA ALA A 46 10.49 -6.54 -10.02
C ALA A 46 9.54 -5.47 -9.46
N TYR A 47 10.03 -4.23 -9.33
CA TYR A 47 9.25 -3.10 -8.85
C TYR A 47 8.02 -2.80 -9.72
N LEU A 48 8.17 -2.75 -11.05
CA LEU A 48 7.08 -2.40 -11.96
C LEU A 48 5.98 -3.46 -12.04
N LYS A 49 6.22 -4.71 -11.59
CA LYS A 49 5.20 -5.75 -11.51
C LYS A 49 4.12 -5.47 -10.47
N HIS A 50 4.37 -4.59 -9.49
CA HIS A 50 3.37 -4.20 -8.50
C HIS A 50 2.24 -3.34 -9.07
N TYR A 51 2.47 -2.73 -10.24
CA TYR A 51 1.52 -1.82 -10.87
C TYR A 51 0.55 -2.54 -11.79
N SER A 52 -0.71 -2.16 -11.71
CA SER A 52 -1.79 -2.63 -12.57
C SER A 52 -1.57 -2.19 -14.03
N ARG A 53 -2.12 -2.96 -14.99
CA ARG A 53 -2.28 -2.49 -16.37
C ARG A 53 -3.26 -1.32 -16.49
N HIS A 54 -4.09 -1.11 -15.48
CA HIS A 54 -5.04 0.00 -15.36
C HIS A 54 -4.50 1.15 -14.50
N PHE A 55 -3.20 1.14 -14.17
CA PHE A 55 -2.57 2.22 -13.41
C PHE A 55 -2.71 3.56 -14.13
N VAL A 56 -3.07 4.59 -13.37
CA VAL A 56 -3.20 5.97 -13.84
C VAL A 56 -2.06 6.81 -13.27
N PRO A 57 -1.06 7.20 -14.08
CA PRO A 57 0.01 8.08 -13.63
C PRO A 57 -0.52 9.45 -13.19
N ALA A 58 -0.14 9.91 -11.99
CA ALA A 58 -0.56 11.20 -11.46
C ALA A 58 -0.06 12.41 -12.29
N ASP A 59 1.02 12.23 -13.03
CA ASP A 59 1.67 13.23 -13.88
C ASP A 59 1.05 13.37 -15.28
N GLY A 60 -0.06 12.66 -15.55
CA GLY A 60 -0.79 12.74 -16.83
C GLY A 60 -0.10 12.05 -18.01
N ASN A 61 1.02 11.36 -17.76
CA ASN A 61 1.72 10.57 -18.77
C ASN A 61 0.93 9.31 -19.15
N THR A 62 1.30 8.71 -20.30
CA THR A 62 0.86 7.35 -20.62
C THR A 62 1.50 6.35 -19.67
N LEU A 63 0.86 5.21 -19.44
CA LEU A 63 1.41 4.15 -18.61
C LEU A 63 2.80 3.70 -19.07
N GLU A 64 3.01 3.56 -20.38
CA GLU A 64 4.31 3.17 -20.94
C GLU A 64 5.38 4.26 -20.75
N GLY A 65 5.03 5.53 -20.97
CA GLY A 65 5.93 6.64 -20.73
C GLY A 65 6.34 6.74 -19.25
N TRP A 66 5.37 6.57 -18.35
CA TRP A 66 5.61 6.52 -16.91
C TRP A 66 6.53 5.34 -16.53
N LYS A 67 6.29 4.13 -17.05
CA LYS A 67 7.15 2.96 -16.79
C LYS A 67 8.58 3.19 -17.23
N ASN A 68 8.79 3.78 -18.41
CA ASN A 68 10.13 4.07 -18.91
C ASN A 68 10.85 5.10 -18.05
N GLN A 69 10.17 6.17 -17.65
CA GLN A 69 10.74 7.16 -16.73
C GLN A 69 11.09 6.52 -15.38
N ARG A 70 10.19 5.68 -14.85
CA ARG A 70 10.37 5.07 -13.53
C ARG A 70 11.48 4.03 -13.53
N ARG A 71 11.61 3.23 -14.59
CA ARG A 71 12.74 2.30 -14.80
C ARG A 71 14.08 3.03 -14.68
N ALA A 72 14.26 4.13 -15.41
CA ALA A 72 15.48 4.93 -15.35
C ALA A 72 15.75 5.51 -13.94
N ARG A 73 14.71 5.86 -13.18
CA ARG A 73 14.85 6.35 -11.80
C ARG A 73 15.23 5.26 -10.80
N VAL A 74 14.81 4.03 -11.03
CA VAL A 74 15.12 2.87 -10.16
C VAL A 74 16.49 2.30 -10.47
N GLU A 75 16.92 2.28 -11.74
CA GLU A 75 18.22 1.73 -12.15
C GLU A 75 19.41 2.66 -11.90
N LYS A 76 19.17 3.98 -11.80
CA LYS A 76 20.24 4.98 -11.72
C LYS A 76 21.05 4.95 -10.42
N PRO A 77 20.43 4.87 -9.22
CA PRO A 77 21.18 4.88 -7.97
C PRO A 77 21.95 3.57 -7.75
N GLU A 78 23.09 3.63 -7.08
CA GLU A 78 23.87 2.43 -6.73
C GLU A 78 23.23 1.66 -5.57
N SER A 79 22.45 2.35 -4.74
CA SER A 79 21.70 1.76 -3.64
C SER A 79 20.39 2.50 -3.41
N ILE A 80 19.36 1.76 -3.03
CA ILE A 80 18.06 2.30 -2.65
C ILE A 80 17.65 1.67 -1.33
N HIS A 81 17.19 2.50 -0.40
CA HIS A 81 16.58 2.07 0.86
C HIS A 81 15.22 2.76 1.01
N ILE A 82 14.19 1.96 1.27
CA ILE A 82 12.84 2.44 1.51
C ILE A 82 12.34 1.88 2.82
N ALA A 83 12.03 2.78 3.75
CA ALA A 83 11.33 2.45 4.98
C ALA A 83 9.91 3.01 4.93
N LEU A 84 8.96 2.23 5.39
CA LEU A 84 7.55 2.60 5.50
C LEU A 84 7.18 2.73 6.97
N ALA A 85 6.57 3.85 7.33
CA ALA A 85 6.10 4.16 8.69
C ALA A 85 4.65 4.66 8.66
N ASP A 86 4.00 4.68 9.83
CA ASP A 86 2.64 5.22 10.01
C ASP A 86 1.63 4.69 8.98
N ILE A 87 1.68 3.37 8.72
CA ILE A 87 0.86 2.72 7.71
C ILE A 87 -0.57 2.57 8.22
N ALA A 88 -1.51 3.19 7.51
CA ALA A 88 -2.94 3.01 7.67
C ALA A 88 -3.51 2.37 6.39
N ILE A 89 -4.25 1.27 6.53
CA ILE A 89 -4.86 0.55 5.43
C ILE A 89 -6.37 0.52 5.63
N THR A 90 -7.12 0.69 4.55
CA THR A 90 -8.57 0.48 4.52
C THR A 90 -8.90 -0.37 3.30
N VAL A 91 -9.68 -1.43 3.51
CA VAL A 91 -10.11 -2.36 2.45
C VAL A 91 -11.61 -2.29 2.28
N ASP A 92 -12.06 -2.23 1.03
CA ASP A 92 -13.46 -2.26 0.62
C ASP A 92 -13.61 -3.22 -0.57
N GLY A 93 -13.96 -4.48 -0.26
CA GLY A 93 -14.06 -5.55 -1.24
C GLY A 93 -12.75 -5.76 -2.02
N ASP A 94 -12.79 -5.50 -3.33
CA ASP A 94 -11.65 -5.65 -4.26
C ASP A 94 -10.80 -4.39 -4.38
N LYS A 95 -11.00 -3.39 -3.51
CA LYS A 95 -10.23 -2.15 -3.48
C LYS A 95 -9.62 -1.93 -2.10
N ALA A 96 -8.46 -1.31 -2.06
CA ALA A 96 -7.84 -0.89 -0.81
C ALA A 96 -7.10 0.43 -0.97
N ILE A 97 -6.99 1.18 0.10
CA ILE A 97 -6.19 2.41 0.18
C ILE A 97 -5.19 2.23 1.32
N ALA A 98 -3.91 2.43 1.01
CA ALA A 98 -2.84 2.50 2.00
C ALA A 98 -2.29 3.93 2.04
N ARG A 99 -2.24 4.53 3.23
CA ARG A 99 -1.55 5.79 3.51
C ARG A 99 -0.39 5.52 4.43
N PHE A 100 0.78 6.06 4.14
CA PHE A 100 1.99 5.82 4.92
C PHE A 100 3.02 6.92 4.72
N VAL A 101 3.93 7.05 5.68
CA VAL A 101 5.16 7.84 5.53
C VAL A 101 6.20 6.98 4.84
N GLN A 102 6.78 7.50 3.77
CA GLN A 102 7.90 6.91 3.06
C GLN A 102 9.17 7.68 3.40
N ASP A 103 10.17 6.98 3.93
CA ASP A 103 11.56 7.45 3.99
C ASP A 103 12.32 6.78 2.84
N TYR A 104 12.62 7.56 1.81
CA TYR A 104 13.42 7.16 0.66
C TYR A 104 14.85 7.67 0.84
N GLN A 105 15.81 6.76 0.65
CA GLN A 105 17.23 7.06 0.66
C GLN A 105 17.92 6.36 -0.51
N SER A 106 18.78 7.08 -1.20
CA SER A 106 19.77 6.53 -2.12
C SER A 106 21.16 7.07 -1.79
N ASP A 107 22.17 6.65 -2.54
CA ASP A 107 23.55 7.11 -2.41
C ASP A 107 23.71 8.64 -2.44
N SER A 108 22.82 9.34 -3.13
CA SER A 108 22.93 10.78 -3.44
C SER A 108 21.69 11.60 -3.09
N TYR A 109 20.62 10.98 -2.59
CA TYR A 109 19.35 11.67 -2.31
C TYR A 109 18.61 11.06 -1.12
N LYS A 110 18.01 11.92 -0.29
CA LYS A 110 17.15 11.51 0.83
C LYS A 110 15.90 12.38 0.85
N VAL A 111 14.74 11.76 1.00
CA VAL A 111 13.46 12.47 1.16
C VAL A 111 12.51 11.65 2.02
N VAL A 112 11.77 12.35 2.89
CA VAL A 112 10.64 11.78 3.63
C VAL A 112 9.38 12.46 3.13
N ASN A 113 8.36 11.69 2.76
CA ASN A 113 7.08 12.22 2.31
C ASN A 113 5.92 11.30 2.69
N THR A 114 4.70 11.82 2.64
CA THR A 114 3.48 11.04 2.84
C THR A 114 2.95 10.54 1.49
N LYS A 115 2.68 9.25 1.41
CA LYS A 115 2.08 8.61 0.23
C LYS A 115 0.68 8.13 0.51
N GLN A 116 -0.13 8.15 -0.55
CA GLN A 116 -1.35 7.36 -0.64
C GLN A 116 -1.26 6.49 -1.88
N VAL A 117 -1.49 5.20 -1.70
CA VAL A 117 -1.52 4.18 -2.74
C VAL A 117 -2.88 3.52 -2.74
N THR A 118 -3.51 3.45 -3.91
CA THR A 118 -4.74 2.70 -4.10
C THR A 118 -4.43 1.38 -4.77
N PHE A 119 -4.95 0.29 -4.23
CA PHE A 119 -4.83 -1.05 -4.77
C PHE A 119 -6.17 -1.53 -5.33
N GLY A 120 -6.10 -2.32 -6.41
CA GLY A 120 -7.18 -3.15 -6.91
C GLY A 120 -6.78 -4.62 -6.84
N LEU A 121 -7.72 -5.49 -6.45
CA LEU A 121 -7.52 -6.94 -6.48
C LEU A 121 -7.64 -7.46 -7.91
N GLU A 122 -6.55 -7.97 -8.47
CA GLU A 122 -6.51 -8.60 -9.78
C GLU A 122 -6.28 -10.11 -9.63
N GLY A 123 -7.36 -10.88 -9.73
CA GLY A 123 -7.33 -12.32 -9.51
C GLY A 123 -7.02 -12.65 -8.05
N ARG A 124 -5.75 -12.89 -7.73
CA ARG A 124 -5.27 -13.20 -6.38
C ARG A 124 -4.18 -12.24 -5.89
N SER A 125 -3.96 -11.14 -6.61
CA SER A 125 -2.87 -10.22 -6.31
C SER A 125 -3.40 -8.80 -6.21
N TRP A 126 -3.05 -8.11 -5.12
CA TRP A 126 -3.26 -6.68 -5.00
C TRP A 126 -2.27 -5.95 -5.91
N LYS A 127 -2.78 -5.09 -6.79
CA LYS A 127 -1.99 -4.28 -7.73
C LYS A 127 -2.24 -2.80 -7.51
N ILE A 128 -1.20 -1.99 -7.61
CA ILE A 128 -1.28 -0.54 -7.49
C ILE A 128 -1.98 0.02 -8.73
N VAL A 129 -3.09 0.72 -8.52
CA VAL A 129 -3.87 1.39 -9.58
C VAL A 129 -3.70 2.91 -9.55
N ASP A 130 -3.31 3.48 -8.40
CA ASP A 130 -3.02 4.90 -8.21
C ASP A 130 -1.94 5.06 -7.14
N GLU A 131 -1.02 6.00 -7.34
CA GLU A 131 0.03 6.38 -6.39
C GLU A 131 0.20 7.90 -6.43
N ARG A 132 0.12 8.54 -5.25
CA ARG A 132 0.32 9.98 -5.11
C ARG A 132 1.01 10.37 -3.81
N THR A 133 1.72 11.49 -3.85
CA THR A 133 2.19 12.21 -2.66
C THR A 133 1.04 13.04 -2.10
N VAL A 134 0.92 13.15 -0.77
CA VAL A 134 -0.21 13.78 -0.08
C VAL A 134 0.21 15.04 0.69
N ASP A 135 1.27 15.71 0.25
CA ASP A 135 1.83 16.93 0.84
C ASP A 135 1.72 18.12 -0.12
#